data_AF-A0A8T3MEJ4-F1
#
_entry.id   AF-A0A8T3MEJ4-F1
#
_cell.length_a   1.000
_cell.length_b   1.000
_cell.length_c   1.000
_cell.angle_alpha   90.00
_cell.angle_beta   90.00
_cell.angle_gamma   90.00
#
_symmetry.space_group_name_H-M   'P 1'
#
loop_
_entity.id
_entity.type
_entity.pdbx_description
1 polymer ?
#
loop_
_entity_poly.entity_id
_entity_poly.type
_entity_poly.pdbx_seq_one_letter_code
_entity_poly.pdbx_strand_id
1 'polypeptide(L)' 'MSLTFRSVLLLIAVVLFVLAAFGVDVGNVSVVALGLACFAGSFLVPETAIGNRR' A
#
# COMPACT_ATOMS: atom_id res chain seq x y z
N MET A 1 12.06 15.52 4.18
CA MET A 1 11.41 14.50 3.33
C MET A 1 9.91 14.55 3.58
N SER A 2 9.13 15.09 2.66
CA SER A 2 7.67 15.11 2.73
C SER A 2 7.11 13.74 2.34
N LEU A 3 6.51 13.01 3.28
CA LEU A 3 5.80 11.78 2.94
C LEU A 3 4.53 12.15 2.16
N THR A 4 4.50 11.81 0.88
CA THR A 4 3.31 11.96 0.03
C THR A 4 2.37 10.78 0.27
N PHE A 5 1.05 10.98 0.09
CA PHE A 5 0.05 9.92 0.24
C PHE A 5 0.39 8.69 -0.62
N ARG A 6 0.90 8.95 -1.83
CA ARG A 6 1.40 7.94 -2.76
C ARG A 6 2.51 7.08 -2.16
N SER A 7 3.51 7.68 -1.51
CA SER A 7 4.59 6.94 -0.85
C SER A 7 4.09 6.06 0.29
N VAL A 8 3.10 6.52 1.07
CA VAL A 8 2.50 5.72 2.14
C VAL A 8 1.77 4.51 1.56
N LEU A 9 1.01 4.69 0.48
CA LEU A 9 0.24 3.63 -0.14
C LEU A 9 1.14 2.58 -0.82
N LEU A 10 2.24 3.02 -1.44
CA LEU A 10 3.29 2.13 -1.94
C LEU A 10 3.98 1.35 -0.81
N LEU A 11 4.27 1.99 0.32
CA LEU A 11 4.88 1.32 1.47
C LEU A 11 3.96 0.21 2.02
N ILE A 12 2.67 0.49 2.15
CA ILE A 12 1.66 -0.52 2.55
C ILE A 12 1.61 -1.67 1.54
N ALA A 13 1.60 -1.36 0.23
CA ALA A 13 1.60 -2.39 -0.82
C ALA A 13 2.84 -3.30 -0.74
N VAL A 14 4.02 -2.74 -0.47
CA VAL A 14 5.26 -3.51 -0.29
C VAL A 14 5.18 -4.42 0.93
N VAL A 15 4.68 -3.93 2.08
CA VAL A 15 4.51 -4.75 3.28
C VAL A 15 3.56 -5.93 3.02
N LEU A 16 2.44 -5.68 2.32
CA LEU A 16 1.51 -6.75 1.93
C LEU A 16 2.16 -7.78 1.01
N PHE A 17 3.02 -7.35 0.09
CA PHE A 17 3.74 -8.25 -0.81
C PHE A 17 4.75 -9.13 -0.05
N VAL A 18 5.45 -8.54 0.93
CA VAL A 18 6.37 -9.28 1.80
C VAL A 18 5.61 -10.32 2.61
N LEU A 19 4.49 -9.96 3.24
CA LEU A 19 3.63 -10.89 3.98
C LEU A 19 3.13 -12.02 3.09
N ALA A 20 2.71 -11.71 1.86
CA ALA A 20 2.29 -12.71 0.88
C ALA A 20 3.45 -13.65 0.47
N ALA A 21 4.67 -13.14 0.34
CA ALA A 21 5.85 -13.95 0.03
C ALA A 21 6.23 -14.92 1.16
N PHE A 22 5.93 -14.55 2.41
CA PHE A 22 6.06 -15.45 3.56
C PHE A 22 4.89 -16.44 3.71
N GLY A 23 3.92 -16.43 2.79
CA GLY A 23 2.75 -17.32 2.85
C GLY A 23 1.81 -17.00 4.01
N VAL A 24 1.82 -15.75 4.50
CA VAL A 24 0.88 -15.30 5.52
C VAL A 24 -0.47 -15.11 4.84
N ASP A 25 -1.41 -16.01 5.13
CA ASP A 25 -2.80 -15.89 4.68
C ASP A 25 -3.64 -15.12 5.69
N VAL A 26 -4.39 -14.14 5.21
CA VAL A 26 -5.36 -13.38 6.01
C VAL A 26 -6.77 -13.87 5.65
N GLY A 27 -7.19 -14.95 6.31
CA GLY A 27 -8.51 -15.54 6.10
C GLY A 27 -8.67 -16.17 4.71
N ASN A 28 -9.77 -15.86 4.02
CA ASN A 28 -10.09 -16.37 2.67
C ASN A 28 -9.71 -15.40 1.55
N VAL A 29 -8.95 -14.35 1.86
CA VAL A 29 -8.61 -13.29 0.91
C VAL A 29 -7.14 -13.41 0.54
N SER A 30 -6.84 -13.49 -0.77
CA SER A 30 -5.47 -13.55 -1.26
C SER A 30 -4.73 -12.26 -0.91
N VAL A 31 -3.70 -12.39 -0.07
CA VAL A 31 -2.84 -11.27 0.34
C VAL A 31 -2.08 -10.68 -0.84
N VAL A 32 -1.81 -11.50 -1.87
CA VAL A 32 -1.27 -11.04 -3.16
C VAL A 32 -2.25 -10.11 -3.87
N ALA A 33 -3.54 -10.48 -3.94
CA ALA A 33 -4.56 -9.65 -4.57
C ALA A 33 -4.76 -8.32 -3.81
N LEU A 34 -4.70 -8.35 -2.47
CA LEU A 34 -4.71 -7.14 -1.64
C LEU A 34 -3.50 -6.24 -1.91
N GLY A 35 -2.30 -6.82 -2.00
CA GLY A 35 -1.07 -6.09 -2.35
C GLY A 35 -1.16 -5.42 -3.74
N LEU A 36 -1.67 -6.14 -4.75
CA LEU A 36 -1.88 -5.62 -6.09
C LEU A 36 -2.96 -4.52 -6.14
N ALA A 37 -4.03 -4.64 -5.36
CA ALA A 37 -5.07 -3.61 -5.28
C ALA A 37 -4.54 -2.32 -4.65
N CYS A 38 -3.78 -2.41 -3.56
CA CYS A 38 -3.10 -1.24 -2.98
C CYS A 38 -2.07 -0.66 -3.97
N PHE A 39 -1.27 -1.49 -4.64
CA PHE A 39 -0.32 -1.03 -5.64
C PHE A 39 -1.00 -0.29 -6.80
N ALA A 40 -2.05 -0.86 -7.38
CA ALA A 40 -2.83 -0.21 -8.44
C ALA A 40 -3.52 1.08 -7.95
N GLY A 41 -4.08 1.06 -6.73
CA GLY A 41 -4.64 2.23 -6.07
C GLY A 41 -3.63 3.37 -5.90
N SER A 42 -2.35 3.05 -5.73
CA SER A 42 -1.29 4.06 -5.60
C SER A 42 -1.07 4.88 -6.88
N PHE A 43 -1.44 4.35 -8.05
CA PHE A 43 -1.44 5.09 -9.32
C PHE A 43 -2.73 5.88 -9.54
N LEU A 44 -3.83 5.47 -8.92
CA LEU A 44 -5.12 6.14 -9.03
C LEU A 44 -5.21 7.37 -8.12
N VAL A 45 -4.44 7.39 -7.03
CA VAL A 45 -4.47 8.51 -6.09
C VAL A 45 -3.51 9.63 -6.54
N PRO A 46 -4.03 10.84 -6.82
CA PRO A 46 -3.19 11.99 -7.14
C PRO A 46 -2.28 12.34 -5.95
N GLU A 47 -1.15 12.99 -6.23
CA GLU A 47 -0.12 13.35 -5.25
C GLU A 47 -0.64 14.38 -4.23
N THR A 48 -1.47 13.90 -3.31
CA THR A 48 -1.98 14.67 -2.21
C THR A 48 -0.94 14.56 -1.11
N ALA A 49 -0.22 15.65 -0.85
CA ALA A 49 0.64 15.72 0.31
C ALA A 49 -0.25 15.59 1.56
N ILE A 50 -0.07 14.54 2.36
CA ILE A 50 -0.56 14.53 3.74
C ILE A 50 0.38 15.47 4.51
N GLY A 51 0.21 16.76 4.28
CA GLY A 51 0.87 17.81 5.05
C GLY A 51 0.16 17.90 6.39
N ASN A 52 0.87 17.58 7.45
CA ASN A 52 0.49 17.86 8.83
C ASN A 52 0.05 19.34 8.94
N ARG A 53 -1.26 19.59 8.96
CA ARG A 53 -1.84 20.89 9.32
C ARG A 53 -1.60 21.09 10.82
N ARG A 54 -0.40 21.54 11.19
CA ARG A 54 -0.13 22.18 12.48
C ARG A 54 0.74 23.40 12.23
#